data_AF-A0A059C219-F1
#
_entry.id   AF-A0A059C219-F1
#
_cell.length_a   1.000
_cell.length_b   1.000
_cell.length_c   1.000
_cell.angle_alpha   90.00
_cell.angle_beta   90.00
_cell.angle_gamma   90.00
#
_symmetry.space_group_name_H-M   'P 1'
#
loop_
_entity.id
_entity.type
_entity.pdbx_description
1 polymer ?
#
loop_
_entity_poly.entity_id
_entity_poly.type
_entity_poly.pdbx_seq_one_letter_code
_entity_poly.pdbx_strand_id
1 'polypeptide(L)' 'MSKRQLSHLQTYLGGIKHLIGLPNIAIIIDQQEEYTALQDCITLGISTICLINSNCNLDLADMLITANDTTNDDAP' A
#
# COMPACT_ATOMS: atom_id res chain seq x y z
N MET A 1 -3.41 -29.04 -3.12
CA MET A 1 -2.37 -28.01 -3.24
C MET A 1 -1.10 -28.48 -2.55
N SER A 2 0.06 -28.22 -3.14
CA SER A 2 1.34 -28.49 -2.51
C SER A 2 1.60 -27.51 -1.35
N LYS A 3 2.30 -27.95 -0.29
CA LYS A 3 2.69 -27.09 0.84
C LYS A 3 3.40 -25.80 0.38
N ARG A 4 4.19 -25.89 -0.69
CA ARG A 4 4.91 -24.75 -1.29
C ARG A 4 3.95 -23.73 -1.92
N GLN A 5 2.92 -24.19 -2.62
CA GLN A 5 1.92 -23.30 -3.23
C GLN A 5 1.10 -22.57 -2.15
N LEU A 6 0.77 -23.28 -1.07
CA LEU A 6 0.02 -22.72 0.05
C LEU A 6 0.85 -21.65 0.79
N SER A 7 2.13 -21.93 1.03
CA SER A 7 3.08 -20.96 1.59
C SER A 7 3.21 -19.72 0.70
N HIS A 8 3.37 -19.90 -0.62
CA HIS A 8 3.45 -18.77 -1.55
C HIS A 8 2.17 -17.93 -1.50
N LEU A 9 0.99 -18.55 -1.55
CA LEU A 9 -0.28 -17.80 -1.48
C LEU A 9 -0.41 -17.03 -0.18
N GLN A 10 0.02 -17.62 0.94
CA GLN A 10 -0.03 -16.98 2.25
C GLN A 10 0.92 -15.79 2.37
N THR A 11 2.07 -15.81 1.70
CA THR A 11 3.00 -14.66 1.63
C THR A 11 2.36 -13.45 0.95
N TYR A 12 1.65 -13.65 -0.16
CA TYR A 12 1.10 -12.52 -0.94
C TYR A 12 -0.32 -12.11 -0.55
N LEU A 13 -1.19 -13.07 -0.19
CA LEU A 13 -2.61 -12.81 0.09
C LEU A 13 -2.96 -12.92 1.57
N GLY A 14 -2.01 -13.25 2.43
CA GLY A 14 -2.24 -13.41 3.86
C GLY A 14 -2.81 -12.14 4.52
N GLY A 15 -2.35 -10.96 4.09
CA GLY A 15 -2.80 -9.67 4.60
C GLY A 15 -4.29 -9.38 4.36
N ILE A 16 -4.83 -9.86 3.23
CA ILE A 16 -6.24 -9.65 2.86
C ILE A 16 -7.13 -10.84 3.19
N LYS A 17 -6.59 -11.91 3.80
CA LYS A 17 -7.32 -13.16 4.08
C LYS A 17 -8.62 -12.95 4.87
N HIS A 18 -8.66 -11.95 5.73
CA HIS A 18 -9.79 -11.66 6.61
C HIS A 18 -10.66 -10.49 6.13
N LEU A 19 -10.40 -9.94 4.94
CA LEU A 19 -11.28 -8.93 4.36
C LEU A 19 -12.62 -9.56 3.96
N ILE A 20 -13.70 -9.01 4.51
CA ILE A 20 -15.08 -9.45 4.27
C ILE A 20 -15.70 -8.65 3.10
N GLY A 21 -15.07 -7.55 2.70
CA GLY A 21 -15.47 -6.68 1.60
C GLY A 21 -14.38 -5.67 1.27
N LEU A 22 -14.71 -4.68 0.44
CA LEU A 22 -13.77 -3.60 0.10
C LEU A 22 -13.47 -2.75 1.36
N PRO A 23 -12.21 -2.31 1.54
CA PRO A 23 -11.88 -1.40 2.61
C PRO A 23 -12.49 -0.02 2.36
N ASN A 24 -12.80 0.70 3.44
CA ASN A 24 -13.23 2.09 3.32
C ASN A 24 -12.06 3.05 3.08
N ILE A 25 -10.87 2.68 3.58
CA ILE A 25 -9.65 3.47 3.49
C ILE A 25 -8.48 2.54 3.15
N ALA A 26 -7.65 2.94 2.21
CA ALA A 26 -6.36 2.33 1.92
C ALA A 26 -5.22 3.28 2.33
N ILE A 27 -4.19 2.73 2.98
CA ILE A 27 -2.96 3.46 3.28
C ILE A 27 -1.90 2.97 2.30
N ILE A 28 -1.36 3.89 1.50
CA ILE A 28 -0.35 3.60 0.48
C ILE A 28 0.98 4.20 0.92
N ILE A 29 2.00 3.36 0.93
CA ILE A 29 3.39 3.72 1.21
C ILE A 29 4.13 3.69 -0.13
N ASP A 30 4.91 4.72 -0.39
CA ASP A 30 5.65 4.87 -1.65
C ASP A 30 4.75 4.83 -2.91
N GLN A 31 4.22 6.00 -3.26
CA GLN A 31 3.31 6.17 -4.39
C GLN A 31 3.91 5.75 -5.74
N GLN A 32 5.24 5.80 -5.91
CA GLN A 32 5.87 5.43 -7.19
C GLN A 32 5.78 3.93 -7.44
N GLU A 33 6.13 3.13 -6.43
CA GLU A 33 6.07 1.67 -6.53
C GLU A 33 4.62 1.16 -6.54
N GLU A 34 3.73 1.82 -5.79
CA GLU A 34 2.34 1.38 -5.60
C GLU A 34 1.30 2.12 -6.45
N TYR A 35 1.72 2.68 -7.61
CA TYR A 35 0.84 3.45 -8.50
C TYR A 35 -0.40 2.66 -8.96
N THR A 36 -0.25 1.36 -9.21
CA THR A 36 -1.36 0.49 -9.63
C THR A 36 -2.41 0.37 -8.51
N ALA A 37 -1.98 0.17 -7.27
CA ALA A 37 -2.87 0.08 -6.11
C ALA A 37 -3.64 1.39 -5.88
N LEU A 38 -2.98 2.53 -6.10
CA LEU A 38 -3.62 3.85 -6.05
C LEU A 38 -4.71 3.98 -7.12
N GLN A 39 -4.42 3.60 -8.36
CA GLN A 39 -5.37 3.67 -9.47
C GLN A 39 -6.58 2.74 -9.25
N ASP A 40 -6.35 1.54 -8.71
CA ASP A 40 -7.43 0.62 -8.34
C ASP A 40 -8.31 1.21 -7.23
N CYS A 41 -7.71 1.85 -6.22
CA CYS A 41 -8.46 2.52 -5.15
C CYS A 41 -9.33 3.67 -5.69
N ILE A 42 -8.77 4.52 -6.57
CA ILE A 42 -9.52 5.60 -7.24
C ILE A 42 -10.69 5.03 -8.03
N THR A 43 -10.46 3.96 -8.79
CA THR A 43 -11.48 3.31 -9.62
C THR A 43 -12.60 2.69 -8.78
N LEU A 44 -12.25 2.13 -7.62
CA LEU A 44 -13.19 1.50 -6.68
C LEU A 44 -13.85 2.50 -5.72
N GLY A 45 -13.46 3.78 -5.75
CA GLY A 45 -13.94 4.81 -4.82
C GLY A 45 -13.50 4.59 -3.38
N ILE A 46 -12.36 3.92 -3.18
CA ILE A 46 -11.74 3.69 -1.87
C ILE A 46 -10.93 4.93 -1.52
N SER A 47 -11.16 5.50 -0.34
CA SER A 47 -10.42 6.69 0.06
C SER A 47 -8.97 6.36 0.41
N THR A 48 -8.03 7.20 -0.02
CA THR A 48 -6.59 6.91 0.06
C THR A 48 -5.84 7.87 0.96
N ILE A 49 -4.99 7.32 1.83
CA ILE A 49 -4.01 8.05 2.62
C ILE A 49 -2.63 7.67 2.09
N CYS A 50 -1.90 8.63 1.54
CA CYS A 50 -0.56 8.39 1.00
C CYS A 50 0.52 8.95 1.93
N LEU A 51 1.48 8.09 2.26
CA LEU A 51 2.75 8.49 2.85
C LEU A 51 3.68 8.94 1.72
N ILE A 52 3.98 10.23 1.68
CA ILE A 52 4.72 10.87 0.59
C ILE A 52 6.10 11.35 1.02
N ASN A 53 7.08 11.09 0.15
CA ASN A 53 8.40 11.69 0.18
C ASN A 53 8.46 12.82 -0.88
N SER A 54 9.58 13.54 -0.90
CA SER A 54 9.92 14.66 -1.79
C SER A 54 9.68 14.46 -3.30
N ASN A 55 9.41 13.23 -3.78
CA ASN A 55 9.19 12.90 -5.20
C ASN A 55 7.75 12.43 -5.54
N CYS A 56 6.75 12.74 -4.72
CA CYS A 56 5.38 12.26 -4.92
C CYS A 56 4.45 13.26 -5.64
N ASN A 57 3.45 12.73 -6.35
CA ASN A 57 2.43 13.52 -7.05
C ASN A 57 1.23 13.78 -6.13
N LEU A 58 1.06 15.05 -5.74
CA LEU A 58 0.08 15.52 -4.75
C LEU A 58 -1.40 15.44 -5.21
N ASP A 59 -1.67 15.19 -6.49
CA ASP A 59 -3.02 15.32 -7.07
C ASP A 59 -3.83 14.00 -7.04
N LEU A 60 -3.22 12.89 -6.61
CA LEU A 60 -3.80 11.55 -6.75
C LEU A 60 -4.29 10.93 -5.44
N ALA A 61 -4.07 11.56 -4.29
CA ALA A 61 -4.43 11.01 -2.96
C ALA A 61 -5.36 11.95 -2.21
N ASP A 62 -6.31 11.40 -1.46
CA ASP A 62 -7.28 12.21 -0.68
C ASP A 62 -6.62 12.88 0.52
N MET A 63 -5.68 12.20 1.16
CA MET A 63 -4.91 12.73 2.27
C MET A 63 -3.44 12.37 2.15
N LEU A 64 -2.58 13.36 2.35
CA LEU A 64 -1.13 13.23 2.19
C LEU A 64 -0.45 13.43 3.55
N ILE A 65 0.34 12.45 3.96
CA ILE A 65 1.19 12.51 5.14
C ILE A 65 2.63 12.61 4.65
N THR A 66 3.26 13.76 4.85
CA THR A 66 4.69 13.93 4.58
C THR A 66 5.49 13.14 5.61
N ALA A 67 6.24 12.14 5.16
CA ALA A 67 7.13 11.34 5.99
C ALA A 67 8.54 11.38 5.40
N ASN A 68 9.54 11.56 6.26
CA ASN A 68 10.94 11.50 5.86
C ASN A 68 11.41 10.05 5.93
N ASP A 69 11.46 9.36 4.79
CA ASP A 69 11.97 7.99 4.68
C ASP A 69 13.50 7.96 4.50
N THR A 70 14.22 8.61 5.41
CA THR A 70 15.67 8.39 5.51
C THR A 70 15.88 7.10 6.29
N THR A 71 15.90 5.97 5.58
CA THR A 71 16.46 4.75 6.13
C THR A 71 17.98 4.92 6.25
N ASN A 72 18.45 4.99 7.49
CA ASN A 72 19.59 4.25 8.02
C ASN A 72 19.56 4.49 9.54
N ASP A 73 18.67 3.78 10.24
CA ASP A 73 19.03 3.32 11.58
C ASP A 73 19.79 2.00 11.36
N ASP A 74 20.93 2.10 10.65
CA ASP A 74 22.02 1.14 10.74
C ASP A 74 22.59 1.31 12.16
N ALA A 75 21.84 0.84 13.15
CA ALA A 75 22.41 0.60 14.47
C ALA A 75 23.54 -0.43 14.27
N PRO A 76 24.74 -0.17 14.82
CA PRO A 76 25.92 -1.00 14.61
C PRO A 76 25.73 -2.46 15.06
#